data_AF-U5D5Y6-F1
#
_entry.id   AF-U5D5Y6-F1
#
_cell.length_a   1.000
_cell.length_b   1.000
_cell.length_c   1.000
_cell.angle_alpha   90.00
_cell.angle_beta   90.00
_cell.angle_gamma   90.00
#
_symmetry.space_group_name_H-M   'P 1'
#
loop_
_entity.id
_entity.type
_entity.pdbx_description
1 polymer ?
#
loop_
_entity_poly.entity_id
_entity_poly.type
_entity_poly.pdbx_seq_one_letter_code
_entity_poly.pdbx_strand_id
1 'polypeptide(L)'
;MALGHLPHYCRDVTFEKFMHAYALVESRAWGTSSKELSLIPFADFLNHDGRSEGTLLSNEDKEISEVIADRGYSAGEEVGNP
;
A
#
# COMPACT_ATOMS: atom_id res chain seq x y z
N MET A 1 11.32 -26.73 2.49
CA MET A 1 11.44 -25.26 2.54
C MET A 1 11.47 -24.75 1.10
N ALA A 2 10.49 -23.92 0.71
CA ALA A 2 10.18 -23.57 -0.69
C ALA A 2 11.16 -22.59 -1.37
N LEU A 3 12.35 -22.36 -0.79
CA LEU A 3 13.33 -21.39 -1.28
C LEU A 3 14.30 -21.95 -2.34
N GLY A 4 14.26 -23.26 -2.63
CA GLY A 4 15.21 -23.91 -3.55
C GLY A 4 15.03 -23.60 -5.05
N HIS A 5 13.95 -22.93 -5.45
CA HIS A 5 13.57 -22.75 -6.86
C HIS A 5 13.62 -21.30 -7.38
N LEU A 6 14.23 -20.34 -6.66
CA LEU A 6 14.35 -18.94 -7.12
C LEU A 6 15.82 -18.46 -7.27
N PRO A 7 16.64 -19.01 -8.20
CA PRO A 7 18.09 -18.90 -8.10
C PRO A 7 18.70 -17.62 -8.68
N HIS A 8 17.94 -16.83 -9.45
CA HIS A 8 18.49 -15.66 -10.17
C HIS A 8 18.00 -14.31 -9.62
N TYR A 9 16.76 -14.21 -9.15
CA TYR A 9 16.18 -12.95 -8.67
C TYR A 9 16.42 -12.66 -7.19
N CYS A 10 16.71 -13.67 -6.37
CA CYS A 10 16.82 -13.54 -4.91
C CYS A 10 18.26 -13.61 -4.39
N ARG A 11 19.28 -13.43 -5.23
CA ARG A 11 20.68 -13.66 -4.84
C ARG A 11 21.17 -12.78 -3.69
N ASP A 12 20.53 -11.64 -3.44
CA ASP A 12 20.93 -10.68 -2.41
C ASP A 12 19.90 -10.46 -1.30
N VAL A 13 18.96 -11.41 -1.12
CA VAL A 13 17.94 -11.32 -0.07
C VAL A 13 18.54 -11.79 1.26
N THR A 14 18.84 -10.83 2.14
CA THR A 14 19.17 -11.11 3.54
C THR A 14 17.88 -11.23 4.35
N PHE A 15 17.95 -11.85 5.53
CA PHE A 15 16.82 -11.89 6.47
C PHE A 15 16.32 -10.48 6.81
N GLU A 16 17.24 -9.54 7.02
CA GLU A 16 16.91 -8.13 7.29
C GLU A 16 16.12 -7.48 6.15
N LYS A 17 16.54 -7.66 4.89
CA LYS A 17 15.82 -7.13 3.72
C LYS A 17 14.44 -7.75 3.58
N PHE A 18 14.31 -9.04 3.88
CA PHE A 18 13.02 -9.72 3.88
C PHE A 18 12.08 -9.15 4.95
N MET A 19 12.57 -9.01 6.19
CA MET A 19 11.77 -8.44 7.28
C MET A 19 11.38 -6.99 7.01
N HIS A 20 12.28 -6.20 6.42
CA HIS A 20 11.98 -4.84 6.00
C HIS A 20 10.88 -4.78 4.94
N ALA A 21 10.97 -5.59 3.89
CA ALA A 21 9.94 -5.66 2.85
C ALA A 21 8.60 -6.17 3.39
N TYR A 22 8.63 -7.16 4.29
CA TYR A 22 7.42 -7.66 4.96
C TYR A 22 6.73 -6.55 5.76
N ALA A 23 7.47 -5.85 6.64
CA ALA A 23 6.93 -4.76 7.45
C ALA A 23 6.42 -3.60 6.59
N LEU A 24 7.08 -3.32 5.46
CA LEU A 24 6.62 -2.31 4.51
C LEU A 24 5.27 -2.69 3.89
N VAL A 25 5.12 -3.91 3.38
CA VAL A 25 3.85 -4.39 2.80
C VAL A 25 2.75 -4.42 3.86
N GLU A 26 3.04 -4.91 5.07
CA GLU A 26 2.06 -4.97 6.16
C GLU A 26 1.54 -3.57 6.53
N SER A 27 2.41 -2.57 6.58
CA SER A 27 2.06 -1.22 7.05
C SER A 27 1.53 -0.27 5.97
N ARG A 28 1.76 -0.57 4.68
CA ARG A 28 1.52 0.39 3.58
C ARG A 28 0.72 -0.16 2.40
N ALA A 29 0.53 -1.49 2.31
CA ALA A 29 -0.25 -2.05 1.22
C ALA A 29 -1.74 -1.80 1.43
N TRP A 30 -2.42 -1.48 0.34
CA TRP A 30 -3.85 -1.26 0.32
C TRP A 30 -4.57 -2.49 -0.21
N GLY A 31 -5.73 -2.78 0.40
CA GLY A 31 -6.66 -3.76 -0.12
C GLY A 31 -7.30 -3.30 -1.42
N THR A 32 -7.26 -4.15 -2.44
CA THR A 32 -7.93 -3.92 -3.72
C THR A 32 -9.27 -4.66 -3.76
N SER A 33 -10.13 -4.31 -4.73
CA SER A 33 -11.42 -4.97 -4.97
C SER A 33 -11.31 -6.49 -5.20
N SER A 34 -10.15 -6.97 -5.67
CA SER A 34 -9.88 -8.40 -5.91
C SER A 34 -9.48 -9.18 -4.65
N LYS A 35 -9.50 -8.57 -3.45
CA LYS A 35 -8.92 -9.12 -2.19
C LYS A 35 -7.41 -9.28 -2.23
N GLU A 36 -6.73 -8.64 -3.18
CA GLU A 36 -5.28 -8.60 -3.25
C GLU A 36 -4.75 -7.35 -2.54
N LEU A 37 -3.51 -7.41 -2.07
CA LEU A 37 -2.80 -6.27 -1.50
C LEU A 37 -1.86 -5.66 -2.53
N SER A 38 -1.87 -4.34 -2.67
CA SER A 38 -0.95 -3.62 -3.54
C SER A 38 -0.32 -2.42 -2.83
N LEU A 39 0.97 -2.20 -3.06
CA LEU A 39 1.63 -0.94 -2.76
C LEU A 39 1.29 0.03 -3.89
N ILE A 40 0.56 1.09 -3.57
CA ILE A 40 0.12 2.10 -4.52
C ILE A 40 0.92 3.37 -4.25
N PRO A 41 1.85 3.75 -5.14
CA PRO A 41 2.65 4.96 -4.95
C PRO A 41 1.76 6.17 -4.70
N PHE A 42 2.21 7.08 -3.83
CA PHE A 42 1.50 8.27 -3.36
C PHE A 42 0.33 8.01 -2.42
N ALA A 43 -0.49 6.98 -2.64
CA ALA A 43 -1.56 6.61 -1.71
C ALA A 43 -1.01 6.03 -0.40
N ASP A 44 0.15 5.37 -0.45
CA ASP A 44 0.85 4.83 0.70
C ASP A 44 1.42 5.88 1.68
N PHE A 45 1.47 7.16 1.30
CA PHE A 45 1.88 8.25 2.19
C PHE A 45 0.80 8.72 3.15
N LEU A 46 -0.47 8.36 2.90
CA LEU A 46 -1.57 8.73 3.80
C LEU A 46 -1.38 8.03 5.14
N ASN A 47 -1.54 8.80 6.21
CA ASN A 47 -1.39 8.28 7.57
C ASN A 47 -2.76 7.90 8.13
N HIS A 48 -2.78 6.83 8.93
CA HIS A 48 -3.99 6.36 9.59
C HIS A 48 -4.33 7.33 10.72
N ASP A 49 -5.36 8.16 10.54
CA ASP A 49 -5.76 9.16 11.53
C ASP A 49 -6.91 8.68 12.45
N GLY A 50 -7.44 7.46 12.20
CA GLY A 50 -8.51 6.82 12.98
C GLY A 50 -9.84 7.59 13.01
N ARG A 51 -9.97 8.67 12.22
CA ARG A 51 -11.14 9.55 12.16
C ARG A 51 -11.59 9.84 10.73
N SER A 52 -10.73 9.60 9.74
CA SER A 52 -10.96 9.76 8.31
C SER A 52 -11.14 8.40 7.66
N GLU A 53 -12.10 8.30 6.75
CA GLU A 53 -12.32 7.12 5.92
C GLU A 53 -12.02 7.41 4.45
N GLY A 54 -10.83 7.93 4.15
CA GLY A 54 -10.35 8.07 2.78
C GLY A 54 -10.52 6.75 2.00
N THR A 55 -11.26 6.77 0.89
CA THR A 55 -11.59 5.55 0.15
C THR A 55 -10.67 5.41 -1.06
N LEU A 56 -10.06 4.24 -1.20
CA LEU A 56 -9.33 3.87 -2.40
C LEU A 56 -10.26 3.22 -3.43
N LEU A 57 -10.31 3.78 -4.63
CA LEU A 57 -10.94 3.17 -5.79
C LEU A 57 -9.87 2.68 -6.77
N SER A 58 -10.07 1.50 -7.34
CA SER A 58 -9.23 0.95 -8.40
C SER A 58 -10.04 0.78 -9.68
N ASN A 59 -9.52 1.29 -10.79
CA ASN A 59 -10.02 1.04 -12.12
C ASN A 59 -8.98 0.23 -12.90
N GLU A 60 -9.18 -1.09 -12.89
CA GLU A 60 -8.25 -2.05 -13.52
C GLU A 60 -8.13 -1.85 -15.03
N ASP A 61 -9.25 -1.54 -15.72
CA ASP A 61 -9.26 -1.32 -17.18
C ASP A 61 -8.40 -0.12 -17.61
N LYS A 62 -8.30 0.89 -16.73
CA LYS A 62 -7.53 2.11 -16.98
C LYS A 62 -6.17 2.11 -16.31
N GLU A 63 -5.86 1.11 -15.48
CA GLU A 63 -4.68 1.06 -14.63
C GLU A 63 -4.52 2.30 -13.73
N ILE A 64 -5.64 2.80 -13.20
CA ILE A 64 -5.68 4.01 -12.35
C ILE A 64 -6.21 3.66 -10.96
N SER A 65 -5.54 4.18 -9.94
CA SER A 65 -6.03 4.19 -8.56
C SER A 65 -6.31 5.62 -8.12
N GLU A 66 -7.46 5.83 -7.48
CA GLU A 66 -7.90 7.14 -6.99
C GLU A 66 -8.15 7.07 -5.48
N VAL A 67 -7.58 8.02 -4.73
CA VAL A 67 -7.93 8.23 -3.33
C VAL A 67 -8.94 9.36 -3.26
N ILE A 68 -10.11 9.08 -2.69
CA ILE A 68 -11.16 10.08 -2.47
C ILE A 68 -11.15 10.47 -1.00
N ALA A 69 -11.01 11.78 -0.74
CA ALA A 69 -11.17 12.35 0.58
C ALA A 69 -12.63 12.19 1.06
N ASP A 70 -12.80 11.77 2.31
CA ASP A 70 -14.10 11.57 2.93
C ASP A 70 -14.82 12.89 3.28
N ARG A 71 -14.07 13.99 3.38
CA ARG A 71 -14.59 15.33 3.70
C ARG A 71 -13.81 16.46 3.03
N GLY A 72 -14.32 17.67 3.17
CA GLY A 72 -13.64 18.89 2.76
C GLY A 72 -12.54 19.27 3.77
N TYR A 73 -11.29 19.08 3.39
CA TYR A 73 -10.12 19.48 4.17
C TYR A 73 -9.79 20.97 3.97
N SER A 74 -9.40 21.64 5.05
CA SER A 74 -8.89 23.01 4.95
C SER A 74 -7.44 23.03 4.45
N ALA A 75 -6.98 24.17 3.91
CA ALA A 75 -5.59 24.31 3.53
C ALA A 75 -4.67 24.11 4.75
N GLY A 76 -3.71 23.18 4.65
CA GLY A 76 -2.80 22.80 5.73
C GLY A 76 -3.34 21.70 6.66
N GLU A 77 -4.55 21.21 6.44
CA GLU A 77 -5.08 20.03 7.13
C GLU A 77 -4.56 18.74 6.45
N GLU A 78 -4.15 17.77 7.27
CA GLU A 78 -3.66 16.47 6.78
C GLU A 78 -4.83 15.57 6.37
N VAL A 79 -4.72 14.95 5.19
CA VAL A 79 -5.66 13.93 4.73
C VAL A 79 -5.18 12.57 5.25
N GLY A 80 -6.05 11.90 6.02
CA GLY A 80 -5.77 10.58 6.56
C GLY A 80 -6.36 9.44 5.71
N ASN A 81 -5.95 8.21 6.02
CA ASN A 81 -6.64 7.00 5.57
C ASN A 81 -7.36 6.30 6.75
N PRO A 82 -8.31 5.38 6.45
CA PRO A 82 -9.03 4.61 7.45
C PRO A 82 -8.13 3.67 8.25
#